data_AF-A0A817HPF9-F1
#
_entry.id   AF-A0A817HPF9-F1
#
_cell.length_a   1.000
_cell.length_b   1.000
_cell.length_c   1.000
_cell.angle_alpha   90.00
_cell.angle_beta   90.00
_cell.angle_gamma   90.00
#
_symmetry.space_group_name_H-M   'P 1'
#
loop_
_entity.id
_entity.type
_entity.pdbx_description
1 polymer ?
#
loop_
_entity_poly.entity_id
_entity_poly.type
_entity_poly.pdbx_seq_one_letter_code
_entity_poly.pdbx_strand_id
1 'polypeptide(L)'
;MDLMKEAQQRAEVAEKERLENEKRLAEEKSNIAKEINELRRRELSEFYEFIQPRQQQVTEVRHKQREEYKWKRVMQCDGTPDPTVLPEINTYISLWHDEKNRIDVEYTMKQTNLVLSLIKELNSVSNSIPNDSLELQRIPIYKQTIHKLEDTLSLKWLHTAHFIMLKASDLQDLETNNFQYTAENENVTMCIWANLSHNPRIKGYQFAKYHFGFDLPKPLSLANIAIVGFFLKYDYYSERSLLSKCRVQINDYTYDPIPEPYVDETEKQPTENEDSAKDQFDASLPPELRKLMEETKQREEAAAAAAAAAEAQANKENTMTDRSATQI
;
A
#
# COMPACT_ATOMS: atom_id res chain seq x y z
N MET A 1 -55.71 -22.19 -46.85
CA MET A 1 -54.35 -22.81 -46.84
C MET A 1 -53.28 -21.86 -47.37
N ASP A 2 -53.59 -20.93 -48.28
CA ASP A 2 -52.58 -20.06 -48.90
C ASP A 2 -52.11 -18.91 -48.00
N LEU A 3 -53.00 -18.33 -47.18
CA LEU A 3 -52.63 -17.30 -46.18
C LEU A 3 -51.65 -17.79 -45.10
N MET A 4 -51.72 -19.06 -44.71
CA MET A 4 -50.79 -19.65 -43.73
C MET A 4 -49.40 -19.90 -44.32
N LYS A 5 -49.32 -20.27 -45.60
CA LYS A 5 -48.05 -20.47 -46.30
C LYS A 5 -47.35 -19.14 -46.56
N GLU A 6 -48.11 -18.10 -46.89
CA GLU A 6 -47.56 -16.75 -47.10
C GLU A 6 -47.07 -16.12 -45.79
N ALA A 7 -47.77 -16.35 -44.67
CA ALA A 7 -47.33 -15.93 -43.34
C ALA A 7 -46.06 -16.67 -42.88
N GLN A 8 -45.94 -17.98 -43.15
CA GLN A 8 -44.73 -18.77 -42.87
C GLN A 8 -43.53 -18.30 -43.70
N GLN A 9 -43.73 -17.99 -44.99
CA GLN A 9 -42.66 -17.47 -45.84
C GLN A 9 -42.20 -16.06 -45.42
N ARG A 10 -43.11 -15.19 -44.97
CA ARG A 10 -42.74 -13.87 -44.42
C ARG A 10 -42.01 -13.98 -43.08
N ALA A 11 -42.39 -14.93 -42.22
CA ALA A 11 -41.68 -15.21 -40.97
C ALA A 11 -40.27 -15.75 -41.22
N GLU A 12 -40.09 -16.66 -42.20
CA GLU A 12 -38.78 -17.21 -42.55
C GLU A 12 -37.84 -16.16 -43.18
N VAL A 13 -38.38 -15.24 -43.97
CA VAL A 13 -37.61 -14.10 -44.52
C VAL A 13 -37.23 -13.12 -43.41
N ALA A 14 -38.15 -12.79 -42.50
CA ALA A 14 -37.86 -11.92 -41.36
C ALA A 14 -36.84 -12.53 -40.38
N GLU A 15 -36.87 -13.84 -40.16
CA GLU A 15 -35.88 -14.55 -39.33
C GLU A 15 -34.50 -14.55 -39.98
N LYS A 16 -34.41 -14.75 -41.30
CA LYS A 16 -33.16 -14.64 -42.05
C LYS A 16 -32.59 -13.22 -42.01
N GLU A 17 -33.44 -12.20 -42.15
CA GLU A 17 -33.04 -10.80 -42.07
C GLU A 17 -32.57 -10.40 -40.65
N ARG A 18 -33.19 -10.94 -39.60
CA ARG A 18 -32.71 -10.77 -38.22
C ARG A 18 -31.35 -11.40 -38.00
N LEU A 19 -31.15 -12.64 -38.46
CA LEU A 19 -29.89 -13.36 -38.31
C LEU A 19 -28.75 -12.69 -39.10
N GLU A 20 -29.04 -12.15 -40.29
CA GLU A 20 -28.07 -11.42 -41.10
C GLU A 20 -27.70 -10.06 -40.48
N ASN A 21 -28.68 -9.34 -39.92
CA ASN A 21 -28.43 -8.13 -39.14
C ASN A 21 -27.60 -8.41 -37.87
N GLU A 22 -27.87 -9.51 -37.16
CA GLU A 22 -27.12 -9.92 -35.97
C GLU A 22 -25.67 -10.28 -36.31
N LYS A 23 -25.45 -11.02 -37.41
CA LYS A 23 -24.10 -11.31 -37.92
C LYS A 23 -23.33 -10.04 -38.27
N ARG A 24 -23.97 -9.08 -38.96
CA ARG A 24 -23.36 -7.79 -39.31
C ARG A 24 -22.99 -6.99 -38.07
N LEU A 25 -23.89 -6.91 -37.07
CA LEU A 25 -23.63 -6.25 -35.79
C LEU A 25 -22.50 -6.93 -35.01
N ALA A 26 -22.43 -8.26 -35.03
CA ALA A 26 -21.35 -9.00 -34.38
C ALA A 26 -19.99 -8.77 -35.06
N GLU A 27 -19.98 -8.71 -36.40
CA GLU A 27 -18.78 -8.41 -37.19
C GLU A 27 -18.30 -6.96 -36.99
N GLU A 28 -19.22 -6.00 -36.98
CA GLU A 28 -18.92 -4.59 -36.65
C GLU A 28 -18.35 -4.44 -35.23
N LYS A 29 -18.96 -5.10 -34.24
CA LYS A 29 -18.44 -5.13 -32.86
C LYS A 29 -17.06 -5.75 -32.77
N SER A 30 -16.82 -6.84 -33.52
CA SER A 30 -15.52 -7.52 -33.58
C SER A 30 -14.46 -6.60 -34.20
N ASN A 31 -14.79 -5.88 -35.28
CA ASN A 31 -13.87 -4.96 -35.93
C ASN A 31 -13.54 -3.75 -35.03
N ILE A 32 -14.54 -3.16 -34.37
CA ILE A 32 -14.32 -2.09 -33.40
C ILE A 32 -13.43 -2.58 -32.24
N ALA A 33 -13.66 -3.81 -31.74
CA ALA A 33 -12.83 -4.39 -30.69
C ALA A 33 -11.37 -4.58 -31.14
N LYS A 34 -11.13 -4.99 -32.40
CA LYS A 34 -9.78 -5.09 -32.98
C LYS A 34 -9.11 -3.72 -33.05
N GLU A 35 -9.79 -2.70 -33.56
CA GLU A 35 -9.26 -1.33 -33.65
C GLU A 35 -8.91 -0.76 -32.26
N ILE A 36 -9.77 -0.96 -31.26
CA ILE A 36 -9.50 -0.55 -29.88
C ILE A 36 -8.29 -1.29 -29.32
N ASN A 37 -8.15 -2.59 -29.59
CA ASN A 37 -7.01 -3.37 -29.13
C ASN A 37 -5.70 -2.93 -29.80
N GLU A 38 -5.74 -2.58 -31.09
CA GLU A 38 -4.58 -2.03 -31.82
C GLU A 38 -4.16 -0.66 -31.27
N LEU A 39 -5.12 0.21 -30.98
CA LEU A 39 -4.87 1.49 -30.32
C LEU A 39 -4.22 1.28 -28.95
N ARG A 40 -4.81 0.42 -28.11
CA ARG A 40 -4.27 0.07 -26.78
C ARG A 40 -2.86 -0.51 -26.89
N ARG A 41 -2.59 -1.37 -27.88
CA ARG A 41 -1.26 -1.95 -28.11
C ARG A 41 -0.24 -0.87 -28.45
N ARG A 42 -0.61 0.09 -29.30
CA ARG A 42 0.26 1.21 -29.68
C ARG A 42 0.55 2.11 -28.47
N GLU A 43 -0.48 2.50 -27.73
CA GLU A 43 -0.35 3.30 -26.51
C GLU A 43 0.54 2.61 -25.46
N LEU A 44 0.37 1.29 -25.27
CA LEU A 44 1.21 0.49 -24.39
C LEU A 44 2.66 0.43 -24.88
N SER A 45 2.88 0.25 -26.18
CA SER A 45 4.24 0.23 -26.76
C SER A 45 4.95 1.56 -26.53
N GLU A 46 4.30 2.69 -26.83
CA GLU A 46 4.83 4.03 -26.58
C GLU A 46 5.12 4.24 -25.08
N PHE A 47 4.24 3.77 -24.20
CA PHE A 47 4.45 3.83 -22.76
C PHE A 47 5.65 2.99 -22.31
N TYR A 48 5.81 1.76 -22.81
CA TYR A 48 6.94 0.91 -22.47
C TYR A 48 8.27 1.46 -23.01
N GLU A 49 8.29 1.96 -24.24
CA GLU A 49 9.46 2.66 -24.81
C GLU A 49 9.86 3.86 -23.94
N PHE A 50 8.90 4.56 -23.37
CA PHE A 50 9.16 5.68 -22.47
C PHE A 50 9.61 5.23 -21.07
N ILE A 51 8.97 4.22 -20.48
CA ILE A 51 9.19 3.84 -19.07
C ILE A 51 10.39 2.92 -18.89
N GLN A 52 10.64 1.97 -19.79
CA GLN A 52 11.72 0.98 -19.62
C GLN A 52 13.11 1.64 -19.44
N PRO A 53 13.54 2.62 -20.27
CA PRO A 53 14.84 3.25 -20.08
C PRO A 53 14.94 3.99 -18.74
N ARG A 54 13.84 4.60 -18.27
CA ARG A 54 13.81 5.29 -16.97
C ARG A 54 13.89 4.31 -15.81
N GLN A 55 13.20 3.18 -15.90
CA GLN A 55 13.30 2.10 -14.92
C GLN A 55 14.74 1.57 -14.85
N GLN A 56 15.39 1.35 -16.00
CA GLN A 56 16.80 0.96 -16.08
C GLN A 56 17.73 2.01 -15.45
N GLN A 57 17.53 3.30 -15.75
CA GLN A 57 18.31 4.38 -15.12
C GLN A 57 18.14 4.40 -13.59
N VAL A 58 16.91 4.22 -13.10
CA VAL A 58 16.64 4.17 -11.65
C VAL A 58 17.29 2.95 -11.00
N THR A 59 17.25 1.77 -11.64
CA THR A 59 17.89 0.56 -11.12
C THR A 59 19.41 0.69 -11.12
N GLU A 60 20.00 1.28 -12.15
CA GLU A 60 21.44 1.57 -12.22
C GLU A 60 21.88 2.56 -11.13
N VAL A 61 21.13 3.64 -10.91
CA VAL A 61 21.43 4.61 -9.84
C VAL A 61 21.35 3.93 -8.47
N ARG A 62 20.31 3.13 -8.21
CA ARG A 62 20.18 2.37 -6.97
C ARG A 62 21.32 1.35 -6.79
N HIS A 63 21.73 0.70 -7.88
CA HIS A 63 22.86 -0.23 -7.87
C HIS A 63 24.18 0.49 -7.53
N LYS A 64 24.48 1.61 -8.20
CA LYS A 64 25.66 2.43 -7.91
C LYS A 64 25.67 2.90 -6.45
N GLN A 65 24.53 3.38 -5.93
CA GLN A 65 24.41 3.78 -4.53
C GLN A 65 24.71 2.63 -3.55
N ARG A 66 24.28 1.40 -3.86
CA ARG A 66 24.62 0.22 -3.03
C ARG A 66 26.10 -0.11 -3.05
N GLU A 67 26.73 -0.08 -4.23
CA GLU A 67 28.16 -0.36 -4.35
C GLU A 67 29.00 0.72 -3.66
N GLU A 68 28.62 1.99 -3.81
CA GLU A 68 29.23 3.09 -3.07
C GLU A 68 29.06 2.94 -1.55
N TYR A 69 27.88 2.54 -1.08
CA TYR A 69 27.63 2.27 0.34
C TYR A 69 28.55 1.17 0.86
N LYS A 70 28.60 0.02 0.18
CA LYS A 70 29.47 -1.11 0.55
C LYS A 70 30.94 -0.67 0.60
N TRP A 71 31.38 0.08 -0.41
CA TRP A 71 32.75 0.59 -0.46
C TRP A 71 33.06 1.55 0.69
N LYS A 72 32.18 2.53 0.95
CA LYS A 72 32.33 3.47 2.07
C LYS A 72 32.41 2.74 3.40
N ARG A 73 31.57 1.74 3.61
CA ARG A 73 31.55 0.94 4.85
C ARG A 73 32.85 0.15 5.04
N VAL A 74 33.36 -0.48 3.99
CA VAL A 74 34.67 -1.16 4.02
C VAL A 74 35.82 -0.18 4.32
N MET A 75 35.74 1.07 3.85
CA MET A 75 36.78 2.08 4.04
C MET A 75 36.75 2.77 5.41
N GLN A 76 35.59 2.82 6.08
CA GLN A 76 35.43 3.57 7.33
C GLN A 76 36.24 3.01 8.50
N CYS A 77 36.42 1.67 8.59
CA CYS A 77 37.23 1.00 9.62
C CYS A 77 37.08 1.57 11.05
N ASP A 78 35.88 2.03 11.42
CA ASP A 78 35.63 2.80 12.63
C ASP A 78 35.21 1.93 13.84
N GLY A 79 35.06 0.63 13.62
CA GLY A 79 34.61 -0.34 14.61
C GLY A 79 33.11 -0.28 14.92
N THR A 80 32.33 0.50 14.15
CA THR A 80 30.87 0.49 14.25
C THR A 80 30.28 -0.74 13.55
N PRO A 81 29.18 -1.32 14.06
CA PRO A 81 28.57 -2.50 13.44
C PRO A 81 27.96 -2.13 12.08
N ASP A 82 28.06 -3.03 11.09
CA ASP A 82 27.31 -2.88 9.85
C ASP A 82 25.84 -3.30 10.07
N PRO A 83 24.86 -2.40 9.89
CA PRO A 83 23.45 -2.71 10.12
C PRO A 83 22.89 -3.70 9.07
N THR A 84 23.59 -3.91 7.95
CA THR A 84 23.21 -4.91 6.95
C THR A 84 23.64 -6.33 7.33
N VAL A 85 24.58 -6.47 8.27
CA VAL A 85 25.10 -7.75 8.77
C VAL A 85 24.40 -8.09 10.08
N LEU A 86 23.41 -8.99 10.00
CA LEU A 86 22.54 -9.35 11.14
C LEU A 86 23.30 -9.84 12.38
N PRO A 87 24.35 -10.68 12.28
CA PRO A 87 25.11 -11.08 13.46
C PRO A 87 25.75 -9.90 14.19
N GLU A 88 26.39 -8.99 13.46
CA GLU A 88 27.08 -7.83 14.04
C GLU A 88 26.11 -6.91 14.78
N ILE A 89 24.99 -6.55 14.14
CA ILE A 89 24.01 -5.66 14.75
C ILE A 89 23.29 -6.31 15.94
N ASN A 90 22.99 -7.62 15.89
CA ASN A 90 22.39 -8.33 17.02
C ASN A 90 23.36 -8.45 18.20
N THR A 91 24.65 -8.66 17.94
CA THR A 91 25.68 -8.64 18.97
C THR A 91 25.78 -7.25 19.59
N TYR A 92 25.81 -6.19 18.77
CA TYR A 92 25.79 -4.81 19.27
C TYR A 92 24.58 -4.53 20.16
N ILE A 93 23.36 -4.85 19.68
CA ILE A 93 22.12 -4.65 20.44
C ILE A 93 22.18 -5.38 21.78
N SER A 94 22.60 -6.64 21.78
CA SER A 94 22.69 -7.46 23.01
C SER A 94 23.71 -6.90 24.00
N LEU A 95 24.93 -6.59 23.51
CA LEU A 95 26.00 -6.02 24.34
C LEU A 95 25.56 -4.69 24.95
N TRP A 96 24.97 -3.82 24.13
CA TRP A 96 24.51 -2.54 24.62
C TRP A 96 23.37 -2.71 25.60
N HIS A 97 22.36 -3.54 25.30
CA HIS A 97 21.25 -3.84 26.20
C HIS A 97 21.73 -4.27 27.59
N ASP A 98 22.67 -5.23 27.65
CA ASP A 98 23.17 -5.83 28.89
C ASP A 98 24.19 -4.96 29.64
N GLU A 99 24.68 -3.89 29.02
CA GLU A 99 25.60 -2.95 29.65
C GLU A 99 24.91 -2.16 30.79
N LYS A 100 25.23 -2.55 32.04
CA LYS A 100 24.70 -1.93 33.27
C LYS A 100 25.65 -0.92 33.91
N ASN A 101 26.94 -0.97 33.59
CA ASN A 101 27.99 -0.23 34.30
C ASN A 101 28.31 1.14 33.68
N ARG A 102 27.83 1.42 32.46
CA ARG A 102 28.07 2.67 31.72
C ARG A 102 26.76 3.40 31.45
N ILE A 103 26.08 3.82 32.52
CA ILE A 103 24.87 4.64 32.43
C ILE A 103 25.29 6.07 32.76
N ASP A 104 25.72 6.79 31.74
CA ASP A 104 26.06 8.22 31.84
C ASP A 104 25.40 8.97 30.68
N VAL A 105 25.07 10.25 30.91
CA VAL A 105 24.37 11.09 29.94
C VAL A 105 25.21 11.28 28.67
N GLU A 106 26.51 11.55 28.80
CA GLU A 106 27.38 11.78 27.64
C GLU A 106 27.54 10.50 26.82
N TYR A 107 27.67 9.36 27.50
CA TYR A 107 27.73 8.06 26.85
C TYR A 107 26.44 7.73 26.09
N THR A 108 25.28 7.88 26.74
CA THR A 108 23.96 7.64 26.12
C THR A 108 23.73 8.57 24.93
N MET A 109 24.19 9.83 24.99
CA MET A 109 24.14 10.76 23.85
C MET A 109 24.97 10.29 22.66
N LYS A 110 26.21 9.83 22.88
CA LYS A 110 27.06 9.29 21.81
C LYS A 110 26.44 8.05 21.17
N GLN A 111 25.94 7.11 21.99
CA GLN A 111 25.26 5.92 21.50
C GLN A 111 23.98 6.26 20.74
N THR A 112 23.23 7.27 21.17
CA THR A 112 22.05 7.76 20.44
C THR A 112 22.41 8.18 19.02
N ASN A 113 23.44 9.00 18.84
CA ASN A 113 23.85 9.46 17.53
C ASN A 113 24.31 8.30 16.63
N LEU A 114 25.03 7.32 17.19
CA LEU A 114 25.42 6.11 16.49
C LEU A 114 24.19 5.30 16.03
N VAL A 115 23.27 5.00 16.94
CA VAL A 115 22.08 4.20 16.64
C VAL A 115 21.20 4.86 15.58
N LEU A 116 21.03 6.18 15.65
CA LEU A 116 20.29 6.92 14.63
C LEU A 116 20.98 6.89 13.25
N SER A 117 22.32 6.91 13.22
CA SER A 117 23.07 6.69 11.97
C SER A 117 22.80 5.28 11.41
N LEU A 118 22.88 4.25 12.26
CA LEU A 118 22.63 2.86 11.85
C LEU A 118 21.20 2.67 11.30
N ILE A 119 20.20 3.27 11.95
CA ILE A 119 18.80 3.25 11.47
C ILE A 119 18.69 3.96 10.11
N LYS A 120 19.30 5.13 9.96
CA LYS A 120 19.29 5.88 8.69
C LYS A 120 19.92 5.08 7.55
N GLU A 121 21.04 4.41 7.81
CA GLU A 121 21.72 3.55 6.85
C GLU A 121 20.86 2.35 6.46
N LEU A 122 20.25 1.68 7.43
CA LEU A 122 19.37 0.53 7.19
C LEU A 122 18.13 0.91 6.37
N ASN A 123 17.55 2.08 6.63
CA ASN A 123 16.47 2.65 5.84
C ASN A 123 16.92 2.99 4.41
N SER A 124 18.12 3.56 4.23
CA SER A 124 18.68 3.83 2.91
C SER A 124 18.88 2.55 2.10
N VAL A 125 19.39 1.49 2.73
CA VAL A 125 19.57 0.18 2.08
C VAL A 125 18.22 -0.41 1.71
N SER A 126 17.26 -0.42 2.64
CA SER A 126 15.89 -0.90 2.42
C SER A 126 15.21 -0.22 1.22
N ASN A 127 15.31 1.12 1.14
CA ASN A 127 14.73 1.91 0.05
C ASN A 127 15.42 1.71 -1.31
N SER A 128 16.67 1.21 -1.31
CA SER A 128 17.40 0.93 -2.55
C SER A 128 16.98 -0.39 -3.21
N ILE A 129 16.35 -1.31 -2.47
CA ILE A 129 15.98 -2.64 -2.97
C ILE A 129 14.91 -2.53 -4.07
N PRO A 130 15.14 -3.05 -5.29
CA PRO A 130 14.13 -3.06 -6.35
C PRO A 130 12.98 -4.01 -6.03
N ASN A 131 11.74 -3.63 -6.37
CA ASN A 131 10.50 -4.37 -6.04
C ASN A 131 10.46 -5.83 -6.56
N ASP A 132 11.20 -6.14 -7.62
CA ASP A 132 11.20 -7.48 -8.25
C ASP A 132 12.38 -8.36 -7.79
N SER A 133 13.12 -7.92 -6.77
CA SER A 133 14.30 -8.64 -6.28
C SER A 133 13.94 -9.70 -5.22
N LEU A 134 14.66 -10.83 -5.24
CA LEU A 134 14.64 -11.82 -4.14
C LEU A 134 15.06 -11.19 -2.79
N GLU A 135 15.77 -10.06 -2.82
CA GLU A 135 16.17 -9.30 -1.63
C GLU A 135 15.00 -8.64 -0.89
N LEU A 136 13.78 -8.57 -1.46
CA LEU A 136 12.60 -8.06 -0.75
C LEU A 136 12.34 -8.79 0.57
N GLN A 137 12.71 -10.07 0.65
CA GLN A 137 12.59 -10.86 1.87
C GLN A 137 13.42 -10.31 3.04
N ARG A 138 14.42 -9.46 2.77
CA ARG A 138 15.25 -8.82 3.80
C ARG A 138 14.60 -7.58 4.42
N ILE A 139 13.71 -6.89 3.70
CA ILE A 139 13.00 -5.69 4.19
C ILE A 139 12.32 -5.93 5.55
N PRO A 140 11.51 -7.00 5.75
CA PRO A 140 10.88 -7.23 7.05
C PRO A 140 11.91 -7.45 8.17
N ILE A 141 13.04 -8.10 7.86
CA ILE A 141 14.12 -8.33 8.82
C ILE A 141 14.78 -7.01 9.21
N TYR A 142 15.08 -6.15 8.22
CA TYR A 142 15.64 -4.82 8.45
C TYR A 142 14.70 -3.96 9.30
N LYS A 143 13.40 -3.96 9.01
CA LYS A 143 12.40 -3.28 9.85
C LYS A 143 12.39 -3.82 11.29
N GLN A 144 12.48 -5.12 11.47
CA GLN A 144 12.57 -5.70 12.82
C GLN A 144 13.84 -5.26 13.55
N THR A 145 14.98 -5.19 12.86
CA THR A 145 16.23 -4.69 13.43
C THR A 145 16.13 -3.21 13.81
N ILE A 146 15.51 -2.37 12.98
CA ILE A 146 15.23 -0.96 13.30
C ILE A 146 14.42 -0.87 14.60
N HIS A 147 13.32 -1.62 14.72
CA HIS A 147 12.52 -1.60 15.94
C HIS A 147 13.30 -1.99 17.19
N LYS A 148 14.16 -3.03 17.10
CA LYS A 148 15.02 -3.43 18.23
C LYS A 148 15.99 -2.34 18.64
N LEU A 149 16.57 -1.62 17.67
CA LEU A 149 17.48 -0.49 17.94
C LEU A 149 16.74 0.64 18.66
N GLU A 150 15.55 1.01 18.18
CA GLU A 150 14.71 2.05 18.78
C GLU A 150 14.25 1.69 20.20
N ASP A 151 13.85 0.43 20.42
CA ASP A 151 13.42 -0.07 21.72
C ASP A 151 14.58 -0.04 22.72
N THR A 152 15.76 -0.49 22.28
CA THR A 152 16.97 -0.47 23.11
C THR A 152 17.37 0.97 23.45
N LEU A 153 17.33 1.87 22.46
CA LEU A 153 17.64 3.28 22.65
C LEU A 153 16.67 3.96 23.64
N SER A 154 15.37 3.70 23.50
CA SER A 154 14.34 4.21 24.41
C SER A 154 14.55 3.70 25.85
N LEU A 155 14.85 2.41 26.00
CA LEU A 155 15.15 1.81 27.29
C LEU A 155 16.40 2.43 27.93
N LYS A 156 17.45 2.70 27.15
CA LYS A 156 18.69 3.30 27.65
C LYS A 156 18.51 4.74 28.10
N TRP A 157 17.69 5.52 27.41
CA TRP A 157 17.31 6.85 27.88
C TRP A 157 16.54 6.79 29.19
N LEU A 158 15.61 5.84 29.34
CA LEU A 158 14.88 5.64 30.59
C LEU A 158 15.81 5.24 31.75
N HIS A 159 16.75 4.32 31.52
CA HIS A 159 17.76 3.95 32.51
C HIS A 159 18.66 5.13 32.89
N THR A 160 19.02 5.97 31.90
CA THR A 160 19.83 7.17 32.14
C THR A 160 19.07 8.17 33.01
N ALA A 161 17.79 8.42 32.71
CA ALA A 161 16.93 9.25 33.54
C ALA A 161 16.81 8.71 34.96
N HIS A 162 16.61 7.38 35.11
CA HIS A 162 16.57 6.73 36.42
C HIS A 162 17.88 6.89 37.20
N PHE A 163 19.03 6.68 36.57
CA PHE A 163 20.34 6.86 37.21
C PHE A 163 20.56 8.29 37.70
N ILE A 164 20.10 9.29 36.94
CA ILE A 164 20.14 10.70 37.35
C ILE A 164 19.23 10.94 38.55
N MET A 165 18.01 10.38 38.53
CA MET A 165 17.06 10.51 39.63
C MET A 165 17.56 9.89 40.94
N LEU A 166 18.41 8.85 40.89
CA LEU A 166 19.04 8.31 42.11
C LEU A 166 19.93 9.34 42.83
N LYS A 167 20.40 10.36 42.12
CA LYS A 167 21.21 11.48 42.66
C LYS A 167 20.37 12.74 42.90
N ALA A 168 19.05 12.65 42.85
CA ALA A 168 18.16 13.81 42.92
C ALA A 168 18.31 14.59 44.23
N SER A 169 18.53 13.91 45.36
CA SER A 169 18.76 14.54 46.66
C SER A 169 20.05 15.37 46.70
N ASP A 170 21.09 14.93 45.98
CA ASP A 170 22.38 15.62 45.93
C ASP A 170 22.36 16.83 44.98
N LEU A 171 21.44 16.80 44.01
CA LEU A 171 21.30 17.80 42.94
C LEU A 171 20.04 18.67 43.14
N GLN A 172 19.56 18.76 44.37
CA GLN A 172 18.40 19.57 44.73
C GLN A 172 18.68 21.07 44.52
N ASP A 173 17.71 21.77 43.95
CA ASP A 173 17.75 23.22 43.79
C ASP A 173 17.56 23.92 45.15
N LEU A 174 18.45 24.85 45.49
CA LEU A 174 18.48 25.52 46.80
C LEU A 174 17.30 26.45 47.03
N GLU A 175 16.69 26.98 45.98
CA GLU A 175 15.56 27.92 46.10
C GLU A 175 14.24 27.18 46.24
N THR A 176 14.01 26.18 45.38
CA THR A 176 12.73 25.46 45.31
C THR A 176 12.69 24.20 46.17
N ASN A 177 13.85 23.71 46.62
CA ASN A 177 14.00 22.40 47.24
C ASN A 177 13.41 21.27 46.38
N ASN A 178 13.41 21.41 45.06
CA ASN A 178 13.03 20.35 44.13
C ASN A 178 14.22 19.96 43.26
N PHE A 179 14.13 18.79 42.65
CA PHE A 179 15.13 18.35 41.70
C PHE A 179 14.78 18.84 40.30
N GLN A 180 15.75 19.40 39.59
CA GLN A 180 15.62 19.84 38.21
C GLN A 180 16.89 19.50 37.43
N TYR A 181 16.74 18.90 36.26
CA TYR A 181 17.86 18.51 35.42
C TYR A 181 17.48 18.60 33.95
N THR A 182 18.40 19.09 33.13
CA THR A 182 18.23 19.18 31.69
C THR A 182 19.49 18.71 30.99
N ALA A 183 19.32 17.84 29.99
CA ALA A 183 20.40 17.41 29.12
C ALA A 183 19.96 17.51 27.66
N GLU A 184 20.84 18.01 26.80
CA GLU A 184 20.54 18.23 25.39
C GLU A 184 21.62 17.65 24.49
N ASN A 185 21.19 17.13 23.36
CA ASN A 185 21.99 16.69 22.22
C ASN A 185 21.27 17.14 20.95
N GLU A 186 21.93 17.04 19.81
CA GLU A 186 21.37 17.37 18.50
C GLU A 186 20.02 16.69 18.26
N ASN A 187 19.85 15.44 18.69
CA ASN A 187 18.67 14.63 18.38
C ASN A 187 17.66 14.50 19.53
N VAL A 188 18.10 14.73 20.78
CA VAL A 188 17.31 14.46 22.00
C VAL A 188 17.51 15.56 23.01
N THR A 189 16.42 16.06 23.58
CA THR A 189 16.44 16.87 24.80
C THR A 189 15.69 16.13 25.89
N MET A 190 16.32 15.98 27.04
CA MET A 190 15.74 15.36 28.23
C MET A 190 15.59 16.42 29.32
N CYS A 191 14.37 16.51 29.86
CA CYS A 191 14.01 17.42 30.94
C CYS A 191 13.46 16.57 32.09
N ILE A 192 14.06 16.69 33.28
CA ILE A 192 13.63 15.96 34.47
C ILE A 192 13.31 16.97 35.56
N TRP A 193 12.16 16.78 36.20
CA TRP A 193 11.77 17.48 37.41
C TRP A 193 11.29 16.46 38.43
N ALA A 194 11.66 16.60 39.70
CA ALA A 194 11.09 15.78 40.76
C ALA A 194 10.73 16.60 41.99
N ASN A 195 9.57 16.28 42.57
CA ASN A 195 9.06 16.88 43.78
C ASN A 195 9.76 16.27 45.00
N LEU A 196 10.67 17.03 45.60
CA LEU A 196 11.33 16.66 46.86
C LEU A 196 10.83 17.54 48.03
N SER A 197 10.31 18.73 47.73
CA SER A 197 9.89 19.71 48.74
C SER A 197 8.53 19.41 49.38
N HIS A 198 7.67 18.62 48.72
CA HIS A 198 6.28 18.37 49.13
C HIS A 198 5.48 19.63 49.43
N ASN A 199 5.79 20.74 48.74
CA ASN A 199 5.23 22.04 49.05
C ASN A 199 3.97 22.32 48.21
N PRO A 200 2.76 22.39 48.80
CA PRO A 200 1.52 22.61 48.07
C PRO A 200 1.38 24.01 47.47
N ARG A 201 2.32 24.93 47.78
CA ARG A 201 2.39 26.25 47.14
C ARG A 201 3.00 26.17 45.73
N ILE A 202 3.72 25.09 45.43
CA ILE A 202 4.32 24.88 44.11
C ILE A 202 3.23 24.37 43.18
N LYS A 203 2.83 25.25 42.25
CA LYS A 203 1.74 24.99 41.31
C LYS A 203 2.19 24.35 40.01
N GLY A 204 3.49 24.21 39.78
CA GLY A 204 4.03 23.77 38.50
C GLY A 204 5.50 24.17 38.35
N TYR A 205 6.08 23.78 37.22
CA TYR A 205 7.43 24.16 36.84
C TYR A 205 7.53 24.41 35.33
N GLN A 206 8.37 25.38 34.95
CA GLN A 206 8.58 25.77 33.56
C GLN A 206 10.06 25.62 33.21
N PHE A 207 10.36 24.75 32.25
CA PHE A 207 11.63 24.70 31.57
C PHE A 207 11.68 25.83 30.51
N ALA A 208 12.03 27.04 30.95
CA ALA A 208 11.99 28.25 30.13
C ALA A 208 12.71 28.10 28.78
N LYS A 209 13.87 27.44 28.77
CA LYS A 209 14.68 27.19 27.57
C LYS A 209 13.94 26.39 26.49
N TYR A 210 13.05 25.48 26.87
CA TYR A 210 12.39 24.55 25.95
C TYR A 210 10.92 24.88 25.74
N HIS A 211 10.45 26.02 26.26
CA HIS A 211 9.04 26.44 26.23
C HIS A 211 8.07 25.36 26.72
N PHE A 212 8.55 24.48 27.60
CA PHE A 212 7.79 23.38 28.19
C PHE A 212 7.58 23.64 29.67
N GLY A 213 6.35 23.46 30.12
CA GLY A 213 6.04 23.47 31.54
C GLY A 213 4.75 22.73 31.79
N PHE A 214 4.47 22.54 33.07
CA PHE A 214 3.29 21.84 33.52
C PHE A 214 2.76 22.50 34.78
N ASP A 215 1.45 22.42 34.94
CA ASP A 215 0.80 22.69 36.21
C ASP A 215 0.70 21.39 37.01
N LEU A 216 0.99 21.47 38.30
CA LEU A 216 0.95 20.36 39.23
C LEU A 216 -0.36 20.40 40.02
N PRO A 217 -1.26 19.42 39.83
CA PRO A 217 -2.46 19.27 40.64
C PRO A 217 -2.14 19.17 42.14
N LYS A 218 -2.97 19.79 42.99
CA LYS A 218 -2.78 19.77 44.46
C LYS A 218 -2.54 18.37 45.05
N PRO A 219 -3.24 17.29 44.64
CA PRO A 219 -2.95 15.96 45.17
C PRO A 219 -1.52 15.48 44.89
N LEU A 220 -0.96 15.88 43.74
CA LEU A 220 0.39 15.52 43.31
C LEU A 220 1.47 16.37 44.01
N SER A 221 1.11 17.58 44.49
CA SER A 221 2.06 18.45 45.20
C SER A 221 2.57 17.90 46.54
N LEU A 222 1.82 16.97 47.15
CA LEU A 222 2.22 16.28 48.38
C LEU A 222 2.85 14.91 48.12
N ALA A 223 2.81 14.41 46.88
CA ALA A 223 3.28 13.08 46.53
C ALA A 223 4.72 13.09 45.99
N ASN A 224 5.41 11.96 46.15
CA ASN A 224 6.71 11.68 45.53
C ASN A 224 6.52 11.44 44.03
N ILE A 225 6.74 12.47 43.23
CA ILE A 225 6.51 12.41 41.78
C ILE A 225 7.71 12.98 41.06
N ALA A 226 8.08 12.31 39.97
CA ALA A 226 9.01 12.82 38.98
C ALA A 226 8.30 12.91 37.63
N ILE A 227 8.62 13.96 36.89
CA ILE A 227 8.18 14.19 35.51
C ILE A 227 9.46 14.15 34.66
N VAL A 228 9.48 13.20 33.73
CA VAL A 228 10.55 13.04 32.74
C VAL A 228 9.96 13.32 31.38
N GLY A 229 10.41 14.40 30.74
CA GLY A 229 10.04 14.78 29.39
C GLY A 229 11.18 14.52 28.42
N PHE A 230 10.86 13.91 27.29
CA PHE A 230 11.77 13.73 26.17
C PHE A 230 11.25 14.49 24.95
N PHE A 231 12.09 15.36 24.38
CA PHE A 231 11.85 15.98 23.08
C PHE A 231 12.78 15.33 22.06
N LEU A 232 12.17 14.61 21.13
CA LEU A 232 12.87 13.77 20.16
C LEU A 232 12.72 14.42 18.79
N LYS A 233 13.82 14.53 18.03
CA LYS A 233 13.78 15.00 16.62
C LYS A 233 13.48 13.88 15.61
N TYR A 234 13.41 12.65 16.10
CA TYR A 234 13.08 11.45 15.33
C TYR A 234 11.79 10.86 15.86
N ASP A 235 11.17 9.97 15.08
CA ASP A 235 9.87 9.39 15.41
C ASP A 235 9.91 7.86 15.37
N TYR A 236 9.70 7.23 16.52
CA TYR A 236 9.62 5.77 16.68
C TYR A 236 8.20 5.22 16.56
N TYR A 237 7.18 6.07 16.67
CA TYR A 237 5.80 5.66 16.84
C TYR A 237 5.01 5.73 15.54
N SER A 238 5.36 6.62 14.60
CA SER A 238 4.65 6.73 13.33
C SER A 238 4.65 5.42 12.55
N GLU A 239 5.78 4.75 12.34
CA GLU A 239 5.79 3.48 11.58
C GLU A 239 4.98 2.38 12.26
N ARG A 240 4.90 2.40 13.60
CA ARG A 240 4.17 1.41 14.42
C ARG A 240 2.68 1.72 14.53
N SER A 241 2.27 2.95 14.22
CA SER A 241 0.88 3.37 14.27
C SER A 241 0.04 2.56 13.28
N LEU A 242 -1.11 2.06 13.73
CA LEU A 242 -2.08 1.40 12.85
C LEU A 242 -2.59 2.34 11.75
N LEU A 243 -2.48 3.65 11.96
CA LEU A 243 -2.92 4.69 11.03
C LEU A 243 -1.87 5.07 10.00
N SER A 244 -0.62 4.61 10.13
CA SER A 244 0.46 4.96 9.19
C SER A 244 0.36 4.24 7.85
N LYS A 245 -0.29 3.07 7.83
CA LYS A 245 -0.52 2.32 6.60
C LYS A 245 -1.66 2.96 5.83
N CYS A 246 -1.34 3.62 4.72
CA CYS A 246 -2.33 4.05 3.75
C CYS A 246 -3.13 2.82 3.31
N ARG A 247 -4.46 2.83 3.54
CA ARG A 247 -5.35 1.76 3.08
C ARG A 247 -5.49 1.87 1.57
N VAL A 248 -4.54 1.30 0.84
CA VAL A 248 -4.67 1.16 -0.62
C VAL A 248 -5.66 0.05 -0.88
N GLN A 249 -6.79 0.36 -1.52
CA GLN A 249 -7.61 -0.68 -2.14
C GLN A 249 -6.79 -1.24 -3.30
N ILE A 250 -6.32 -2.47 -3.15
CA ILE A 250 -5.69 -3.20 -4.24
C ILE A 250 -6.84 -3.61 -5.16
N ASN A 251 -7.05 -2.83 -6.22
CA ASN A 251 -7.83 -3.30 -7.34
C ASN A 251 -6.91 -4.25 -8.10
N ASP A 252 -7.24 -5.54 -8.12
CA ASP A 252 -6.51 -6.53 -8.92
C ASP A 252 -6.77 -6.23 -10.39
N TYR A 253 -5.88 -5.45 -11.01
CA TYR A 253 -5.86 -5.27 -12.46
C TYR A 253 -5.14 -6.48 -13.06
N THR A 254 -5.91 -7.37 -13.71
CA THR A 254 -5.33 -8.39 -14.58
C THR A 254 -4.82 -7.68 -15.82
N TYR A 255 -3.50 -7.51 -15.94
CA TYR A 255 -2.89 -6.98 -17.16
C TYR A 255 -2.84 -8.10 -18.21
N ASP A 256 -3.28 -7.79 -19.43
CA ASP A 256 -3.05 -8.65 -20.58
C ASP A 256 -1.53 -8.84 -20.78
N PRO A 257 -1.05 -10.04 -21.18
CA PRO A 257 0.37 -10.32 -21.36
C PRO A 257 1.02 -9.32 -22.32
N ILE A 258 2.23 -8.87 -21.96
CA ILE A 258 3.04 -7.91 -22.74
C ILE A 258 3.20 -8.44 -24.17
N PRO A 259 2.71 -7.75 -25.21
CA PRO A 259 2.89 -8.18 -26.59
C PRO A 259 4.37 -8.18 -26.96
N GLU A 260 4.82 -9.23 -27.65
CA GLU A 260 6.17 -9.29 -28.23
C GLU A 260 6.40 -8.10 -29.19
N PRO A 261 7.62 -7.54 -29.23
CA PRO A 261 7.94 -6.43 -30.13
C PRO A 261 7.63 -6.83 -31.58
N TYR A 262 6.83 -6.00 -32.24
CA TYR A 262 6.43 -6.20 -33.63
C TYR A 262 7.68 -6.18 -34.54
N VAL A 263 8.00 -7.33 -35.11
CA VAL A 263 8.88 -7.45 -36.27
C VAL A 263 7.96 -7.46 -37.49
N ASP A 264 8.15 -6.49 -38.38
CA ASP A 264 7.40 -6.40 -39.65
C ASP A 264 7.81 -7.58 -40.56
N GLU A 265 7.10 -8.70 -40.41
CA GLU A 265 7.20 -9.85 -41.32
C GLU A 265 6.19 -9.69 -42.47
N THR A 266 6.39 -8.68 -43.30
CA THR A 266 5.82 -8.67 -44.66
C THR A 266 6.66 -9.58 -45.56
N GLU A 267 6.48 -10.90 -45.40
CA GLU A 267 6.56 -11.91 -46.46
C GLU A 267 6.42 -13.33 -45.86
N LYS A 268 5.19 -13.85 -45.76
CA LYS A 268 4.92 -15.29 -45.84
C LYS A 268 3.48 -15.57 -46.24
N GLN A 269 3.35 -16.45 -47.22
CA GLN A 269 2.12 -16.93 -47.86
C GLN A 269 1.26 -17.78 -46.90
N PRO A 270 -0.04 -17.95 -47.19
CA PRO A 270 -1.03 -18.46 -46.25
C PRO A 270 -1.00 -19.98 -46.15
N THR A 271 -1.12 -20.52 -44.94
CA THR A 271 -1.46 -21.92 -44.71
C THR A 271 -2.78 -22.01 -43.95
N GLU A 272 -3.69 -22.79 -44.54
CA GLU A 272 -5.02 -23.16 -44.07
C GLU A 272 -4.96 -23.94 -42.75
N ASN A 273 -5.80 -23.56 -41.78
CA ASN A 273 -6.63 -24.44 -40.94
C ASN A 273 -7.08 -23.70 -39.67
N GLU A 274 -8.32 -23.19 -39.66
CA GLU A 274 -9.02 -22.79 -38.43
C GLU A 274 -10.41 -23.43 -38.38
N ASP A 275 -10.48 -24.61 -37.76
CA ASP A 275 -11.73 -25.18 -37.26
C ASP A 275 -11.44 -25.88 -35.92
N SER A 276 -11.25 -25.09 -34.86
CA SER A 276 -11.22 -25.61 -33.47
C SER A 276 -11.36 -24.55 -32.36
N ALA A 277 -11.77 -23.30 -32.64
CA ALA A 277 -11.66 -22.21 -31.66
C ALA A 277 -12.99 -21.64 -31.14
N LYS A 278 -14.07 -22.42 -31.10
CA LYS A 278 -15.38 -21.92 -30.60
C LYS A 278 -15.69 -22.23 -29.14
N ASP A 279 -15.01 -23.20 -28.51
CA ASP A 279 -15.39 -23.66 -27.16
C ASP A 279 -14.54 -23.10 -26.01
N GLN A 280 -13.55 -22.24 -26.27
CA GLN A 280 -12.68 -21.67 -25.22
C GLN A 280 -12.96 -20.20 -24.87
N PHE A 281 -13.78 -19.49 -25.65
CA PHE A 281 -13.95 -18.04 -25.47
C PHE A 281 -14.85 -17.67 -24.28
N ASP A 282 -15.69 -18.59 -23.81
CA ASP A 282 -16.70 -18.28 -22.79
C ASP A 282 -16.12 -18.27 -21.36
N ALA A 283 -14.95 -18.86 -21.14
CA ALA A 283 -14.33 -18.99 -19.82
C ALA A 283 -13.55 -17.75 -19.35
N SER A 284 -13.20 -16.82 -20.25
CA SER A 284 -12.30 -15.68 -19.98
C SER A 284 -13.00 -14.34 -19.69
N LEU A 285 -14.33 -14.25 -19.82
CA LEU A 285 -15.04 -12.98 -19.68
C LEU A 285 -15.19 -12.53 -18.20
N PRO A 286 -14.96 -11.24 -17.88
CA PRO A 286 -15.12 -10.69 -16.54
C PRO A 286 -16.53 -10.96 -15.94
N PRO A 287 -16.66 -11.21 -14.62
CA PRO A 287 -17.93 -11.60 -13.98
C PRO A 287 -19.06 -10.57 -14.15
N GLU A 288 -18.72 -9.29 -14.22
CA GLU A 288 -19.70 -8.20 -14.40
C GLU A 288 -20.30 -8.19 -15.82
N LEU A 289 -19.49 -8.51 -16.83
CA LEU A 289 -19.94 -8.63 -18.22
C LEU A 289 -20.82 -9.87 -18.41
N ARG A 290 -20.53 -10.98 -17.73
CA ARG A 290 -21.41 -12.15 -17.73
C ARG A 290 -22.77 -11.86 -17.11
N LYS A 291 -22.81 -11.12 -16.00
CA LYS A 291 -24.08 -10.68 -15.40
C LYS A 291 -24.88 -9.79 -16.32
N LEU A 292 -24.23 -8.83 -16.98
CA LEU A 292 -24.88 -7.96 -17.95
C LEU A 292 -25.41 -8.73 -19.16
N MET A 293 -24.67 -9.73 -19.65
CA MET A 293 -25.10 -10.59 -20.74
C MET A 293 -26.29 -11.49 -20.33
N GLU A 294 -26.25 -12.05 -19.14
CA GLU A 294 -27.35 -12.86 -18.59
C GLU A 294 -28.60 -12.01 -18.35
N GLU A 295 -28.44 -10.79 -17.84
CA GLU A 295 -29.52 -9.82 -17.65
C GLU A 295 -30.11 -9.36 -18.99
N THR A 296 -29.28 -9.15 -20.02
CA THR A 296 -29.78 -8.82 -21.37
C THR A 296 -30.52 -9.99 -22.00
N LYS A 297 -30.01 -11.21 -21.83
CA LYS A 297 -30.65 -12.43 -22.33
C LYS A 297 -32.00 -12.66 -21.66
N GLN A 298 -32.08 -12.49 -20.33
CA GLN A 298 -33.34 -12.55 -19.59
C GLN A 298 -34.32 -11.44 -20.00
N ARG A 299 -33.82 -10.25 -20.36
CA ARG A 299 -34.65 -9.14 -20.86
C ARG A 299 -35.21 -9.42 -22.25
N GLU A 300 -34.42 -10.04 -23.12
CA GLU A 300 -34.83 -10.46 -24.46
C GLU A 300 -35.82 -11.62 -24.42
N GLU A 301 -35.60 -12.60 -23.54
CA GLU A 301 -36.54 -13.70 -23.30
C GLU A 301 -37.86 -13.19 -22.70
N ALA A 302 -37.82 -12.23 -21.76
CA ALA A 302 -39.01 -11.60 -21.21
C ALA A 302 -39.77 -10.75 -22.26
N ALA A 303 -39.05 -10.05 -23.14
CA ALA A 303 -39.65 -9.28 -24.23
C ALA A 303 -40.30 -10.20 -25.28
N ALA A 304 -39.66 -11.35 -25.59
CA ALA A 304 -40.23 -12.36 -26.48
C ALA A 304 -41.49 -13.02 -25.88
N ALA A 305 -41.48 -13.32 -24.57
CA ALA A 305 -42.65 -13.85 -23.87
C ALA A 305 -43.80 -12.83 -23.80
N ALA A 306 -43.50 -11.54 -23.60
CA ALA A 306 -44.50 -10.46 -23.62
C ALA A 306 -45.10 -10.26 -25.02
N ALA A 307 -44.29 -10.35 -26.07
CA ALA A 307 -44.77 -10.30 -27.45
C ALA A 307 -45.70 -11.48 -27.78
N ALA A 308 -45.32 -12.70 -27.37
CA ALA A 308 -46.16 -13.89 -27.54
C ALA A 308 -47.48 -13.82 -26.74
N ALA A 309 -47.46 -13.23 -25.54
CA ALA A 309 -48.66 -13.02 -24.74
C ALA A 309 -49.62 -11.97 -25.35
N ALA A 310 -49.08 -10.89 -25.92
CA ALA A 310 -49.85 -9.87 -26.62
C ALA A 310 -50.51 -10.43 -27.90
N GLU A 311 -49.80 -11.27 -28.64
CA GLU A 311 -50.32 -11.95 -29.83
C GLU A 311 -51.43 -12.96 -29.47
N ALA A 312 -51.30 -13.64 -28.33
CA ALA A 312 -52.34 -14.53 -27.81
C ALA A 312 -53.59 -13.78 -27.29
N GLN A 313 -53.46 -12.55 -26.78
CA GLN A 313 -54.58 -11.69 -26.40
C GLN A 313 -55.31 -11.13 -27.63
N ALA A 314 -54.56 -10.67 -28.65
CA ALA A 314 -55.15 -10.18 -29.90
C ALA A 314 -55.95 -11.28 -30.64
N ASN A 315 -55.48 -12.53 -30.60
CA ASN A 315 -56.23 -13.67 -31.16
C ASN A 315 -57.49 -14.06 -30.34
N LYS A 316 -57.52 -13.78 -29.03
CA LYS A 316 -58.73 -13.96 -28.20
C LYS A 316 -59.78 -12.89 -28.44
N GLU A 317 -59.38 -11.65 -28.71
CA GLU A 317 -60.30 -10.56 -29.05
C GLU A 317 -60.92 -10.78 -30.44
N ASN A 318 -60.13 -11.18 -31.44
CA ASN A 318 -60.63 -11.49 -32.78
C ASN A 318 -61.60 -12.69 -32.82
N THR A 319 -61.46 -13.67 -31.92
CA THR A 319 -62.39 -14.80 -31.79
C THR A 319 -63.68 -14.46 -31.02
N MET A 320 -63.70 -13.37 -30.24
CA MET A 320 -64.92 -12.85 -29.60
C MET A 320 -65.77 -11.98 -30.54
N THR A 321 -65.13 -11.22 -31.45
CA THR A 321 -65.83 -10.44 -32.48
C THR A 321 -66.50 -11.29 -33.54
N ASP A 322 -65.98 -12.49 -33.84
CA ASP A 322 -66.58 -13.39 -34.85
C ASP A 322 -67.82 -14.15 -34.30
N ARG A 323 -67.89 -14.34 -32.98
CA ARG A 323 -69.08 -14.92 -32.32
C ARG A 323 -70.25 -13.94 -32.17
N SER A 324 -70.01 -12.63 -32.24
CA SER A 324 -71.06 -11.61 -32.20
C SER A 324 -71.65 -11.30 -33.59
N ALA A 325 -71.01 -11.75 -34.67
CA ALA A 325 -71.52 -11.62 -36.04
C ALA A 325 -72.41 -12.79 -36.51
N THR A 326 -72.55 -13.86 -35.72
CA THR A 326 -73.34 -15.08 -36.07
C THR A 326 -74.67 -15.18 -35.31
N GLN A 327 -75.22 -14.06 -34.81
CA GLN A 327 -76.52 -14.04 -34.15
C GLN A 327 -77.41 -12.89 -34.66
N ILE A 328 -77.85 -13.00 -35.93
CA ILE A 328 -79.10 -12.43 -36.44
C ILE A 328 -79.80 -13.50 -37.27
#